data_AF-A0A1V9EQA5-F1
#
_entry.id   AF-A0A1V9EQA5-F1
#
_cell.length_a   1.000
_cell.length_b   1.000
_cell.length_c   1.000
_cell.angle_alpha   90.00
_cell.angle_beta   90.00
_cell.angle_gamma   90.00
#
_symmetry.space_group_name_H-M   'P 1'
#
loop_
_entity.id
_entity.type
_entity.pdbx_description
1 polymer ?
#
loop_
_entity_poly.entity_id
_entity_poly.type
_entity_poly.pdbx_seq_one_letter_code
_entity_poly.pdbx_strand_id
1 'polypeptide(L)'
;MAKIKWVLISASVICAIAGAFASTYKIPCESLQQYYKFGMNTYFPAGTYGIDYYCQYGPGNCTWYQPNIYNPNAYAPCHMGVFQFTFLKNK
;
A
#
# COMPACT_ATOMS: atom_id res chain seq x y z
N MET A 1 -22.32 45.05 -4.67
CA MET A 1 -21.99 43.97 -3.71
C MET A 1 -22.27 42.55 -4.23
N ALA A 2 -23.20 42.34 -5.16
CA ALA A 2 -23.53 40.99 -5.66
C ALA A 2 -22.37 40.29 -6.42
N LYS A 3 -21.54 41.03 -7.16
CA LYS A 3 -20.45 40.46 -7.99
C LYS A 3 -19.38 39.74 -7.15
N ILE A 4 -18.99 40.32 -6.01
CA ILE A 4 -17.99 39.72 -5.11
C ILE A 4 -18.54 38.46 -4.42
N LYS A 5 -19.84 38.47 -4.06
CA LYS A 5 -20.51 37.30 -3.48
C LYS A 5 -20.46 36.09 -4.42
N TRP A 6 -20.71 36.29 -5.71
CA TRP A 6 -20.67 35.20 -6.70
C TRP A 6 -19.26 34.63 -6.90
N VAL A 7 -18.23 35.47 -6.90
CA VAL A 7 -16.84 35.01 -6.99
C VAL A 7 -16.46 34.13 -5.80
N LEU A 8 -16.80 34.56 -4.58
CA LEU A 8 -16.50 33.78 -3.37
C LEU A 8 -17.23 32.43 -3.33
N ILE A 9 -18.49 32.39 -3.77
CA ILE A 9 -19.26 31.14 -3.86
C ILE A 9 -18.66 30.21 -4.91
N SER A 10 -18.27 30.73 -6.07
CA SER A 10 -17.64 29.89 -7.12
C SER A 10 -16.30 29.31 -6.67
N ALA A 11 -15.49 30.10 -5.95
CA ALA A 11 -14.19 29.67 -5.46
C ALA A 11 -14.30 28.56 -4.40
N SER A 12 -15.28 28.65 -3.49
CA SER A 12 -15.45 27.62 -2.45
C SER A 12 -15.90 26.28 -3.04
N VAL A 13 -16.74 26.28 -4.07
CA VAL A 13 -17.16 25.06 -4.78
C VAL A 13 -15.96 24.41 -5.49
N ILE A 14 -15.13 25.20 -6.17
CA ILE A 14 -13.93 24.68 -6.85
C ILE A 14 -12.93 24.10 -5.83
N CYS A 15 -12.70 24.79 -4.71
CA CYS A 15 -11.83 24.29 -3.64
C CYS A 15 -12.36 23.01 -2.99
N ALA A 16 -13.68 22.89 -2.80
CA ALA A 16 -14.30 21.68 -2.26
C ALA A 16 -14.12 20.47 -3.20
N ILE A 17 -14.32 20.67 -4.50
CA ILE A 17 -14.11 19.63 -5.52
C ILE A 17 -12.63 19.24 -5.58
N ALA A 18 -11.72 20.21 -5.62
CA ALA A 18 -10.28 19.96 -5.65
C ALA A 18 -9.78 19.20 -4.40
N GLY A 19 -10.31 19.53 -3.21
CA GLY A 19 -10.00 18.82 -1.97
C GLY A 19 -10.43 17.36 -1.97
N ALA A 20 -11.54 17.02 -2.63
CA ALA A 20 -12.01 15.64 -2.75
C ALA A 20 -11.02 14.78 -3.56
N PHE A 21 -10.48 15.29 -4.66
CA PHE A 21 -9.50 14.55 -5.49
C PHE A 21 -8.15 14.35 -4.78
N ALA A 22 -7.72 15.30 -3.95
CA ALA A 22 -6.44 15.20 -3.23
C ALA A 22 -6.44 14.10 -2.14
N SER A 23 -7.60 13.69 -1.64
CA SER A 23 -7.71 12.75 -0.51
C SER A 23 -7.50 11.27 -0.86
N THR A 24 -7.25 10.94 -2.13
CA THR A 24 -7.26 9.54 -2.61
C THR A 24 -5.89 9.01 -3.04
N TYR A 25 -4.78 9.58 -2.58
CA TYR A 25 -3.48 8.95 -2.82
C TYR A 25 -3.22 7.86 -1.76
N LYS A 26 -3.77 6.67 -1.99
CA LYS A 26 -3.30 5.47 -1.30
C LYS A 26 -2.04 4.99 -2.02
N ILE A 27 -0.92 5.03 -1.32
CA ILE A 27 0.34 4.46 -1.80
C ILE A 27 0.07 2.98 -2.12
N PRO A 28 0.39 2.49 -3.35
CA PRO A 28 0.15 1.10 -3.70
C PRO A 28 0.96 0.20 -2.76
N CYS A 29 0.35 -0.88 -2.28
CA CYS A 29 0.99 -1.72 -1.26
C CYS A 29 2.34 -2.26 -1.74
N GLU A 30 2.49 -2.54 -3.03
CA GLU A 30 3.71 -3.02 -3.68
C GLU A 30 4.91 -2.06 -3.56
N SER A 31 4.64 -0.76 -3.39
CA SER A 31 5.70 0.26 -3.20
C SER A 31 6.15 0.40 -1.75
N LEU A 32 5.44 -0.22 -0.80
CA LEU A 32 5.80 -0.25 0.60
C LEU A 32 6.64 -1.49 0.90
N GLN A 33 7.42 -1.43 1.97
CA GLN A 33 8.22 -2.56 2.43
C GLN A 33 7.35 -3.78 2.71
N GLN A 34 7.67 -4.89 2.03
CA GLN A 34 6.95 -6.14 2.11
C GLN A 34 7.56 -7.05 3.17
N TYR A 35 6.69 -7.78 3.86
CA TYR A 35 7.05 -8.75 4.88
C TYR A 35 6.41 -10.09 4.56
N TYR A 36 7.08 -11.18 4.86
CA TYR A 36 6.50 -12.52 4.85
C TYR A 36 6.28 -12.99 6.29
N LYS A 37 5.27 -13.82 6.48
CA LYS A 37 4.91 -14.35 7.79
C LYS A 37 5.65 -15.66 8.04
N PHE A 38 6.41 -15.73 9.14
CA PHE A 38 7.09 -16.94 9.60
C PHE A 38 6.52 -17.36 10.96
N GLY A 39 5.75 -18.46 10.97
CA GLY A 39 5.03 -18.92 12.17
C GLY A 39 3.74 -18.15 12.45
N MET A 40 3.34 -18.06 13.72
CA MET A 40 2.01 -17.53 14.08
C MET A 40 1.90 -16.00 14.02
N ASN A 41 2.95 -15.24 14.36
CA ASN A 41 2.88 -13.77 14.47
C ASN A 41 4.21 -13.05 14.19
N THR A 42 5.16 -13.73 13.54
CA THR A 42 6.46 -13.14 13.21
C THR A 42 6.47 -12.71 11.75
N TYR A 43 6.86 -11.46 11.50
CA TYR A 43 6.96 -10.88 10.17
C TYR A 43 8.42 -10.53 9.89
N PHE A 44 8.94 -10.97 8.77
CA PHE A 44 10.32 -10.72 8.35
C PHE A 44 10.33 -9.98 7.01
N PRO A 45 11.29 -9.07 6.79
CA PRO A 45 11.39 -8.35 5.53
C PRO A 45 11.63 -9.33 4.38
N ALA A 46 10.77 -9.26 3.35
CA ALA A 46 10.82 -10.17 2.21
C ALA A 46 11.88 -9.76 1.16
N GLY A 47 12.23 -8.47 1.09
CA GLY A 47 13.09 -7.91 0.06
C GLY A 47 12.29 -7.34 -1.11
N THR A 48 12.84 -7.44 -2.32
CA THR A 48 12.28 -6.89 -3.55
C THR A 48 11.54 -7.96 -4.34
N TYR A 49 10.27 -7.70 -4.68
CA TYR A 49 9.45 -8.60 -5.49
C TYR A 49 10.09 -8.86 -6.86
N GLY A 50 10.17 -10.13 -7.26
CA GLY A 50 10.79 -10.58 -8.51
C GLY A 50 12.31 -10.74 -8.46
N ILE A 51 12.99 -10.25 -7.41
CA ILE A 51 14.44 -10.40 -7.22
C ILE A 51 14.71 -11.36 -6.07
N ASP A 52 14.21 -11.05 -4.88
CA ASP A 52 14.46 -11.82 -3.65
C ASP A 52 13.36 -12.86 -3.39
N TYR A 53 12.15 -12.59 -3.88
CA TYR A 53 11.01 -13.47 -3.71
C TYR A 53 9.97 -13.31 -4.83
N TYR A 54 9.11 -14.30 -4.98
CA TYR A 54 7.91 -14.23 -5.81
C TYR A 54 6.73 -14.89 -5.09
N CYS A 55 5.52 -14.55 -5.53
CA CYS A 55 4.29 -15.13 -5.01
C CYS A 55 3.78 -16.16 -6.02
N GLN A 56 3.87 -17.44 -5.67
CA GLN A 56 3.32 -18.51 -6.50
C GLN A 56 1.81 -18.58 -6.29
N TYR A 57 1.05 -18.86 -7.36
CA TYR A 57 -0.41 -18.99 -7.27
C TYR A 57 -0.80 -20.08 -6.25
N GLY A 58 -1.66 -19.73 -5.28
CA GLY A 58 -2.11 -20.65 -4.24
C GLY A 58 -3.02 -19.98 -3.21
N PRO A 59 -3.64 -20.76 -2.32
CA PRO A 59 -4.51 -20.22 -1.27
C PRO A 59 -3.68 -19.55 -0.17
N GLY A 60 -4.03 -18.30 0.17
CA GLY A 60 -3.43 -17.57 1.29
C GLY A 60 -2.84 -16.21 0.90
N ASN A 61 -2.19 -15.60 1.88
CA ASN A 61 -1.48 -14.33 1.72
C ASN A 61 0.01 -14.61 1.60
N CYS A 62 0.63 -14.08 0.55
CA CYS A 62 2.05 -14.23 0.27
C CYS A 62 2.87 -13.21 1.07
N THR A 63 2.46 -11.95 1.01
CA THR A 63 3.12 -10.85 1.73
C THR A 63 2.15 -9.95 2.45
N TRP A 64 2.69 -9.27 3.45
CA TRP A 64 2.03 -8.28 4.27
C TRP A 64 2.82 -6.98 4.24
N TYR A 65 2.12 -5.87 4.42
CA TYR A 65 2.71 -4.55 4.54
C TYR A 65 2.13 -3.83 5.75
N GLN A 66 2.83 -2.80 6.23
CA GLN A 66 2.36 -1.95 7.32
C GLN A 66 1.67 -0.71 6.73
N PRO A 67 0.33 -0.61 6.75
CA PRO A 67 -0.38 0.56 6.23
C PRO A 67 -0.18 1.81 7.10
N ASN A 68 0.19 1.64 8.37
CA ASN A 68 0.38 2.75 9.30
C ASN A 68 1.65 2.56 10.13
N ILE A 69 2.62 3.45 9.93
CA ILE A 69 3.90 3.46 10.66
C ILE A 69 3.69 3.72 12.16
N TYR A 70 2.62 4.43 12.53
CA TYR A 70 2.28 4.70 13.93
C TYR A 70 1.61 3.52 14.64
N ASN A 71 1.26 2.45 13.92
CA ASN A 71 0.74 1.21 14.50
C ASN A 71 1.53 0.00 13.99
N PRO A 72 2.67 -0.33 14.63
CA PRO A 72 3.58 -1.39 14.16
C PRO A 72 2.97 -2.79 14.20
N ASN A 73 1.84 -2.98 14.90
CA ASN A 73 1.15 -4.26 15.00
C ASN A 73 0.08 -4.46 13.91
N ALA A 74 -0.20 -3.43 13.10
CA ALA A 74 -1.15 -3.52 12.00
C ALA A 74 -0.43 -3.96 10.73
N TYR A 75 -0.60 -5.22 10.35
CA TYR A 75 -0.15 -5.76 9.06
C TYR A 75 -1.37 -6.07 8.19
N ALA A 76 -1.37 -5.56 6.96
CA ALA A 76 -2.39 -5.84 5.97
C ALA A 76 -1.82 -6.72 4.85
N PRO A 77 -2.60 -7.64 4.26
CA PRO A 77 -2.15 -8.45 3.13
C PRO A 77 -1.97 -7.57 1.87
N CYS A 78 -0.88 -7.77 1.12
CA CYS A 78 -0.64 -7.11 -0.17
C CYS A 78 -0.78 -8.11 -1.32
N HIS A 79 0.09 -9.13 -1.37
CA HIS A 79 0.03 -10.16 -2.39
C HIS A 79 -0.67 -11.42 -1.89
N MET A 80 -1.47 -12.04 -2.75
CA MET A 80 -2.04 -13.37 -2.53
C MET A 80 -1.12 -14.44 -3.12
N GLY A 81 -1.17 -15.65 -2.54
CA GLY A 81 -0.39 -16.78 -2.99
C GLY A 81 0.51 -17.39 -1.91
N VAL A 82 1.39 -18.27 -2.35
CA VAL A 82 2.42 -18.92 -1.53
C VAL A 82 3.73 -18.17 -1.71
N PHE A 83 4.31 -17.74 -0.59
CA PHE A 83 5.60 -17.06 -0.58
C PHE A 83 6.73 -18.03 -0.98
N GLN A 84 7.50 -17.66 -1.99
CA GLN A 84 8.66 -18.41 -2.47
C GLN A 84 9.87 -17.48 -2.55
N PHE A 85 10.95 -17.88 -1.88
CA PHE A 85 12.22 -17.17 -2.02
C PHE A 85 12.82 -17.45 -3.39
N THR A 86 13.19 -16.38 -4.08
CA THR A 86 14.05 -16.44 -5.26
C THR A 86 15.48 -16.48 -4.76
N PHE A 87 15.88 -17.58 -4.13
CA PHE A 87 17.30 -17.84 -3.98
C PHE A 87 17.86 -17.97 -5.40
N LEU A 88 18.62 -16.97 -5.82
CA LEU A 88 19.35 -16.95 -7.08
C LEU A 88 19.85 -18.36 -7.37
N LYS A 89 19.42 -18.90 -8.53
CA LYS A 89 20.10 -20.01 -9.19
C LYS A 89 21.59 -19.70 -9.12
N ASN A 90 22.31 -20.41 -8.26
CA ASN A 90 23.75 -20.48 -8.41
C ASN A 90 24.01 -20.96 -9.85
N LYS A 91 24.85 -20.21 -10.56
CA LYS A 91 25.45 -20.66 -11.80
C LYS A 91 26.03 -22.07 -11.64
#